data_AF-A0A2D4F8M2-F1
#
_entry.id   AF-A0A2D4F8M2-F1
#
_cell.length_a   1.000
_cell.length_b   1.000
_cell.length_c   1.000
_cell.angle_alpha   90.00
_cell.angle_beta   90.00
_cell.angle_gamma   90.00
#
_symmetry.space_group_name_H-M   'P 1'
#
loop_
_entity.id
_entity.type
_entity.pdbx_description
1 polymer ?
#
loop_
_entity_poly.entity_id
_entity_poly.type
_entity_poly.pdbx_seq_one_letter_code
_entity_poly.pdbx_strand_id
1 'polypeptide(L)'
;SVKKAASFLGIGTQNVYFVKSDDRGKMIPEELEKQVQQARNEGSTPFFVSATAGTTVLGAFDPLNDIADICEKHNLWLHVDASWGGSALLSRRHCKLLHGI
;
A
#
# COMPACT_ATOMS: atom_id res chain seq x y z
N SER A 1 5.01 -1.94 -11.01
CA SER A 1 3.88 -1.73 -11.96
C SER A 1 3.15 -0.41 -11.71
N VAL A 2 2.90 -0.02 -10.45
CA VAL A 2 2.15 1.19 -10.05
C VAL A 2 2.51 2.47 -10.81
N LYS A 3 3.79 2.88 -10.84
CA LYS A 3 4.24 4.06 -11.61
C LYS A 3 3.87 4.01 -13.10
N LYS A 4 4.03 2.84 -13.73
CA LYS A 4 3.70 2.66 -15.14
C LYS A 4 2.19 2.77 -15.36
N ALA A 5 1.39 2.21 -14.46
CA ALA A 5 -0.06 2.34 -14.50
C ALA A 5 -0.51 3.81 -14.35
N ALA A 6 0.05 4.55 -13.39
CA ALA A 6 -0.25 5.98 -13.21
C ALA A 6 0.08 6.81 -14.46
N SER A 7 1.22 6.54 -15.11
CA SER A 7 1.56 7.19 -16.38
C SER A 7 0.57 6.83 -17.49
N PHE A 8 0.20 5.56 -17.61
CA PHE A 8 -0.66 5.06 -18.68
C PHE A 8 -2.11 5.53 -18.55
N LEU A 9 -2.62 5.63 -17.32
CA LEU A 9 -3.98 6.08 -17.01
C LEU A 9 -4.12 7.62 -17.05
N GLY A 10 -3.08 8.36 -17.43
CA GLY A 10 -3.11 9.82 -17.48
C GLY A 10 -3.08 10.51 -16.11
N ILE A 11 -2.86 9.76 -15.03
CA ILE A 11 -2.71 10.31 -13.67
C ILE A 11 -1.35 11.03 -13.54
N GLY A 12 -0.31 10.52 -14.19
CA GLY A 12 1.05 11.06 -14.12
C GLY A 12 1.86 10.46 -12.97
N THR A 13 3.15 10.25 -13.20
CA THR A 13 4.06 9.60 -12.23
C THR A 13 4.39 10.49 -11.03
N GLN A 14 4.28 11.80 -11.19
CA GLN A 14 4.43 12.81 -10.14
C GLN A 14 3.34 12.71 -9.07
N ASN A 15 2.18 12.14 -9.42
CA ASN A 15 1.06 11.95 -8.49
C ASN A 15 1.13 10.58 -7.78
N VAL A 16 2.26 9.87 -7.87
CA VAL A 16 2.52 8.62 -7.14
C VAL A 16 3.44 8.92 -5.97
N TYR A 17 2.84 9.07 -4.80
CA TYR A 17 3.54 9.37 -3.55
C TYR A 17 4.08 8.08 -2.95
N PHE A 18 5.38 8.04 -2.64
CA PHE A 18 6.01 6.89 -2.00
C PHE A 18 5.96 7.05 -0.48
N VAL A 19 5.40 6.06 0.18
CA VAL A 19 5.41 5.97 1.64
C VAL A 19 6.72 5.34 2.08
N LYS A 20 7.29 5.84 3.17
CA LYS A 20 8.52 5.29 3.75
C LYS A 20 8.28 3.89 4.30
N SER A 21 9.30 3.04 4.17
CA SER A 21 9.31 1.69 4.77
C SER A 21 10.23 1.62 5.99
N ASP A 22 9.96 0.66 6.87
CA ASP A 22 10.83 0.28 7.98
C ASP A 22 12.09 -0.48 7.51
N ASP A 23 12.97 -0.82 8.45
CA ASP A 23 14.21 -1.57 8.16
C ASP A 23 13.96 -3.00 7.65
N ARG A 24 12.71 -3.47 7.72
CA ARG A 24 12.27 -4.79 7.22
C ARG A 24 11.58 -4.66 5.86
N GLY A 25 11.51 -3.46 5.28
CA GLY A 25 10.89 -3.19 3.99
C GLY A 25 9.36 -3.15 4.01
N LYS A 26 8.74 -2.98 5.18
CA LYS A 26 7.28 -2.81 5.33
C LYS A 26 6.91 -1.35 5.34
N MET A 27 5.81 -0.99 4.71
CA MET A 27 5.24 0.36 4.80
C MET A 27 5.00 0.78 6.26
N ILE A 28 5.35 2.02 6.60
CA ILE A 28 5.10 2.62 7.91
C ILE A 28 3.72 3.32 7.86
N PRO A 29 2.69 2.86 8.60
CA PRO A 29 1.34 3.42 8.54
C PRO A 29 1.28 4.92 8.88
N GLU A 30 2.08 5.37 9.84
CA GLU A 30 2.11 6.78 10.25
C GLU A 30 2.62 7.68 9.12
N GLU A 31 3.53 7.17 8.29
CA GLU A 31 4.02 7.89 7.11
C GLU A 31 2.98 7.89 5.99
N LEU A 32 2.16 6.83 5.86
CA LEU A 32 1.02 6.82 4.94
C LEU A 32 0.01 7.92 5.30
N GLU A 33 -0.37 8.01 6.57
CA GLU A 33 -1.32 9.02 7.03
C GLU A 33 -0.79 10.45 6.77
N LYS A 34 0.50 10.70 7.03
CA LYS A 34 1.15 11.98 6.70
C LYS A 34 1.06 12.30 5.21
N GLN A 35 1.34 11.35 4.33
CA GLN A 35 1.28 11.55 2.88
C GLN A 35 -0.15 11.85 2.40
N VAL A 36 -1.15 11.17 2.97
CA VAL A 36 -2.57 11.44 2.65
C VAL A 36 -2.96 12.85 3.06
N GLN A 37 -2.56 13.30 4.25
CA GLN A 37 -2.83 14.66 4.74
C GLN A 37 -2.09 15.71 3.90
N GLN A 38 -0.82 15.46 3.57
CA GLN A 38 -0.03 16.33 2.72
C GLN A 38 -0.68 16.52 1.34
N ALA A 39 -1.07 15.42 0.68
CA ALA A 39 -1.73 15.48 -0.63
C ALA A 39 -3.03 16.31 -0.57
N ARG A 40 -3.82 16.17 0.50
CA ARG A 40 -5.03 16.99 0.70
C ARG A 40 -4.70 18.46 0.91
N ASN A 41 -3.65 18.77 1.68
CA ASN A 41 -3.20 20.15 1.93
C ASN A 41 -2.66 20.83 0.67
N GLU A 42 -2.08 20.06 -0.25
CA GLU A 42 -1.65 20.51 -1.58
C GLU A 42 -2.84 20.74 -2.55
N GLY A 43 -4.09 20.47 -2.12
CA GLY A 43 -5.28 20.58 -2.95
C GLY A 43 -5.53 19.38 -3.86
N SER A 44 -4.78 18.28 -3.68
CA SER A 44 -4.96 17.03 -4.41
C SER A 44 -6.04 16.15 -3.77
N THR A 45 -6.57 15.22 -4.54
CA THR A 45 -7.58 14.26 -4.09
C THR A 45 -6.97 12.86 -4.00
N PRO A 46 -6.44 12.44 -2.84
CA PRO A 46 -6.00 11.06 -2.67
C PRO A 46 -7.21 10.13 -2.76
N PHE A 47 -7.08 9.02 -3.48
CA PHE A 47 -8.19 8.10 -3.73
C PHE A 47 -7.79 6.61 -3.68
N PHE A 48 -6.49 6.31 -3.67
CA PHE A 48 -5.98 4.95 -3.85
C PHE A 48 -4.70 4.72 -3.06
N VAL A 49 -4.61 3.58 -2.38
CA VAL A 49 -3.42 3.08 -1.69
C VAL A 49 -3.10 1.69 -2.21
N SER A 50 -1.82 1.46 -2.55
CA SER A 50 -1.30 0.14 -2.92
C SER A 50 -0.43 -0.39 -1.79
N ALA A 51 -0.96 -1.33 -1.02
CA ALA A 51 -0.17 -2.13 -0.09
C ALA A 51 0.41 -3.35 -0.80
N THR A 52 1.56 -3.86 -0.34
CA THR A 52 2.22 -5.04 -0.93
C THR A 52 2.26 -6.18 0.08
N ALA A 53 1.71 -7.33 -0.33
CA ALA A 53 1.81 -8.58 0.41
C ALA A 53 2.83 -9.49 -0.29
N GLY A 54 4.10 -9.32 0.08
CA GLY A 54 5.25 -10.03 -0.51
C GLY A 54 5.99 -9.16 -1.53
N THR A 55 6.85 -8.26 -1.07
CA THR A 55 7.68 -7.43 -1.95
C THR A 55 8.66 -8.26 -2.78
N THR A 56 9.01 -7.80 -3.97
CA THR A 56 9.81 -8.57 -4.94
C THR A 56 11.22 -8.92 -4.44
N VAL A 57 11.88 -7.99 -3.73
CA VAL A 57 13.28 -8.19 -3.31
C VAL A 57 13.37 -8.83 -1.93
N LEU A 58 12.65 -8.28 -0.95
CA LEU A 58 12.76 -8.69 0.46
C LEU A 58 11.69 -9.71 0.88
N GLY A 59 10.63 -9.90 0.09
CA GLY A 59 9.48 -10.71 0.50
C GLY A 59 8.73 -10.11 1.69
N ALA A 60 8.78 -8.79 1.87
CA ALA A 60 8.16 -8.10 2.98
C ALA A 60 6.63 -8.03 2.83
N PHE A 61 5.92 -7.99 3.96
CA PHE A 61 4.46 -7.89 4.03
C PHE A 61 4.09 -6.64 4.80
N ASP A 62 3.40 -5.73 4.13
CA ASP A 62 2.88 -4.51 4.73
C ASP A 62 1.83 -4.81 5.81
N PRO A 63 1.71 -3.98 6.85
CA PRO A 63 0.71 -4.15 7.89
C PRO A 63 -0.70 -3.79 7.38
N LEU A 64 -1.39 -4.75 6.78
CA LEU A 64 -2.64 -4.50 6.03
C LEU A 64 -3.78 -3.94 6.90
N ASN A 65 -3.95 -4.42 8.14
CA ASN A 65 -4.99 -3.89 9.05
C ASN A 65 -4.78 -2.39 9.34
N ASP A 66 -3.57 -2.00 9.73
CA ASP A 66 -3.26 -0.60 10.06
C ASP A 66 -3.44 0.31 8.83
N ILE A 67 -3.09 -0.19 7.64
CA ILE A 67 -3.32 0.52 6.37
C ILE A 67 -4.81 0.60 6.05
N ALA A 68 -5.58 -0.46 6.31
CA ALA A 68 -7.02 -0.50 6.07
C ALA A 68 -7.76 0.51 6.95
N ASP A 69 -7.41 0.61 8.23
CA ASP A 69 -7.99 1.60 9.16
C ASP A 69 -7.78 3.04 8.66
N ILE A 70 -6.59 3.35 8.12
CA ILE A 70 -6.28 4.66 7.52
C ILE A 70 -7.10 4.86 6.24
N CYS A 71 -7.20 3.84 5.39
CA CYS A 71 -7.96 3.91 4.15
C CYS A 71 -9.45 4.14 4.42
N GLU A 72 -10.04 3.46 5.40
CA GLU A 72 -11.43 3.64 5.82
C GLU A 72 -11.65 5.05 6.37
N LYS A 73 -10.79 5.52 7.27
CA LYS A 73 -10.83 6.87 7.84
C LYS A 73 -10.82 7.97 6.77
N HIS A 74 -10.06 7.78 5.69
CA HIS A 74 -9.89 8.77 4.63
C HIS A 74 -10.70 8.49 3.36
N ASN A 75 -11.55 7.46 3.36
CA ASN A 75 -12.34 6.99 2.22
C ASN A 75 -11.49 6.74 0.96
N LEU A 76 -10.42 5.96 1.11
CA LEU A 76 -9.48 5.58 0.06
C LEU A 76 -9.71 4.14 -0.37
N TRP A 77 -9.52 3.86 -1.67
CA TRP A 77 -9.47 2.49 -2.15
C TRP A 77 -8.18 1.81 -1.70
N LEU A 78 -8.30 0.70 -0.97
CA LEU A 78 -7.17 -0.17 -0.64
C LEU A 78 -7.03 -1.29 -1.67
N HIS A 79 -5.92 -1.30 -2.39
CA HIS A 79 -5.49 -2.43 -3.21
C HIS A 79 -4.30 -3.13 -2.56
N VAL A 80 -4.38 -4.46 -2.45
CA VAL A 80 -3.27 -5.29 -1.98
C VAL A 80 -2.64 -6.02 -3.16
N ASP A 81 -1.40 -5.66 -3.51
CA ASP A 81 -0.59 -6.41 -4.46
C ASP A 81 -0.05 -7.67 -3.76
N ALA A 82 -0.78 -8.76 -3.93
CA ALA A 82 -0.42 -10.08 -3.42
C ALA A 82 0.10 -11.00 -4.54
N SER A 83 0.63 -10.45 -5.64
CA SER A 83 1.06 -11.25 -6.80
C SER A 83 2.10 -12.30 -6.44
N TRP A 84 2.98 -11.99 -5.47
CA TRP A 84 3.97 -12.93 -4.95
C TRP A 84 3.50 -13.63 -3.68
N GLY A 85 3.16 -12.87 -2.63
CA GLY A 85 2.84 -13.43 -1.31
C GLY A 85 1.45 -14.02 -1.18
N GLY A 86 0.54 -13.83 -2.14
CA GLY A 86 -0.85 -14.29 -2.09
C GLY A 86 -0.98 -15.81 -1.96
N SER A 87 -0.02 -16.57 -2.50
CA SER A 87 0.02 -18.03 -2.33
C SER A 87 0.13 -18.47 -0.87
N ALA A 88 0.64 -17.63 0.03
CA ALA A 88 0.71 -17.93 1.46
C ALA A 88 -0.67 -18.05 2.12
N LEU A 89 -1.74 -17.50 1.52
CA LEU A 89 -3.12 -17.71 1.97
C LEU A 89 -3.53 -19.19 1.94
N LEU A 90 -2.98 -19.97 1.01
CA LEU A 90 -3.27 -21.40 0.89
C LEU A 90 -2.61 -22.23 2.01
N SER A 91 -1.62 -21.66 2.70
CA SER A 91 -0.92 -22.32 3.79
C SER A 91 -1.53 -21.94 5.14
N ARG A 92 -2.11 -22.90 5.85
CA ARG A 92 -2.62 -22.68 7.23
C ARG A 92 -1.56 -22.15 8.20
N ARG A 93 -0.28 -22.37 7.91
CA ARG A 93 0.84 -21.88 8.72
C ARG A 93 1.20 -20.42 8.42
N HIS A 94 1.10 -20.00 7.15
CA HIS A 94 1.62 -18.71 6.69
C HIS A 94 0.54 -17.70 6.30
N CYS A 95 -0.74 -18.10 6.23
CA CYS A 95 -1.85 -17.21 5.89
C CYS A 95 -1.94 -15.96 6.77
N LYS A 96 -1.46 -16.05 8.03
CA LYS A 96 -1.37 -14.92 8.97
C LYS A 96 -0.50 -13.76 8.49
N LEU A 97 0.38 -13.97 7.51
CA LEU A 97 1.19 -12.90 6.91
C LEU A 97 0.33 -11.90 6.11
N LEU A 98 -0.86 -12.31 5.67
CA LEU A 98 -1.81 -11.47 4.93
C LEU A 98 -3.04 -11.13 5.75
N HIS A 99 -2.96 -11.16 7.09
CA HIS A 99 -4.10 -10.71 7.90
C HIS A 99 -4.47 -9.26 7.54
N GLY A 100 -5.75 -9.03 7.21
CA GLY A 100 -6.27 -7.75 6.72
C GLY A 100 -6.59 -7.71 5.23
N ILE A 101 -6.37 -8.81 4.49
CA ILE A 101 -6.91 -9.03 3.13
C ILE A 101 -8.26 -9.75 3.15
#